data_AF-A0A9E5R928-F1
#
_entry.id   AF-A0A9E5R928-F1
#
_cell.length_a   1.000
_cell.length_b   1.000
_cell.length_c   1.000
_cell.angle_alpha   90.00
_cell.angle_beta   90.00
_cell.angle_gamma   90.00
#
_symmetry.space_group_name_H-M   'P 1'
#
loop_
_entity.id
_entity.type
_entity.pdbx_description
1 polymer ?
#
loop_
_entity_poly.entity_id
_entity_poly.type
_entity_poly.pdbx_seq_one_letter_code
_entity_poly.pdbx_strand_id
1 'polypeptide(L)' 'METQNIKEEARRLIDKLSDNATWDDLMYEIYVRQAVEAGLADSEAGRVTSVEQVRQRFGLPE' A
#
# COMPACT_ATOMS: atom_id res chain seq x y z
N MET A 1 -12.58 11.30 4.17
CA MET A 1 -12.12 10.94 2.82
C MET A 1 -13.33 10.51 2.01
N GLU A 2 -13.55 11.09 0.83
CA GLU A 2 -14.57 10.56 -0.07
C GLU A 2 -14.24 9.10 -0.35
N THR A 3 -15.19 8.21 -0.07
CA THR A 3 -15.09 6.79 -0.42
C THR A 3 -15.12 6.72 -1.94
N GLN A 4 -13.96 6.85 -2.58
CA GLN A 4 -13.84 6.65 -4.03
C GLN A 4 -14.41 5.27 -4.34
N ASN A 5 -15.36 5.23 -5.27
CA ASN A 5 -16.05 4.00 -5.62
C ASN A 5 -15.01 2.96 -6.06
N ILE A 6 -15.00 1.77 -5.44
CA ILE A 6 -14.05 0.70 -5.79
C ILE A 6 -14.01 0.41 -7.30
N LYS A 7 -15.12 0.60 -8.01
CA LYS A 7 -15.18 0.42 -9.47
C LYS A 7 -14.44 1.52 -10.25
N GLU A 8 -14.40 2.74 -9.74
CA GLU A 8 -13.65 3.84 -10.35
C GLU A 8 -12.16 3.66 -10.08
N GLU A 9 -11.82 3.25 -8.88
CA GLU A 9 -10.44 3.00 -8.47
C GLU A 9 -9.81 1.80 -9.17
N ALA A 10 -10.56 0.71 -9.34
CA ALA A 10 -10.13 -0.42 -10.14
C ALA A 10 -9.89 -0.01 -11.61
N ARG A 11 -10.75 0.84 -12.17
CA ARG A 11 -10.55 1.37 -13.53
C ARG A 11 -9.29 2.21 -13.65
N ARG A 12 -9.08 3.16 -12.73
CA ARG A 12 -7.86 3.98 -12.69
C ARG A 12 -6.59 3.15 -12.56
N LEU A 13 -6.65 2.03 -11.83
CA LEU A 13 -5.54 1.10 -11.71
C LEU A 13 -5.29 0.39 -13.04
N ILE A 14 -6.33 -0.15 -13.67
CA ILE A 14 -6.23 -0.82 -14.98
C ILE A 14 -5.71 0.15 -16.06
N ASP A 15 -6.18 1.39 -16.09
CA ASP A 15 -5.78 2.41 -17.07
C ASP A 15 -4.28 2.78 -16.99
N LYS A 16 -3.61 2.46 -15.87
CA LYS A 16 -2.17 2.70 -15.67
C LYS A 16 -1.31 1.49 -16.02
N LEU A 17 -1.90 0.31 -16.15
CA LEU A 17 -1.17 -0.90 -16.51
C LEU A 17 -0.72 -0.82 -17.96
N SER A 18 0.41 -1.45 -18.25
CA SER A 18 0.87 -1.64 -19.62
C SER A 18 -0.08 -2.58 -20.37
N ASP A 19 -0.23 -2.40 -21.70
CA ASP A 19 -1.06 -3.28 -22.54
C ASP A 19 -0.62 -4.76 -22.50
N ASN A 20 0.64 -5.02 -22.14
CA ASN A 20 1.19 -6.36 -21.97
C ASN A 20 1.22 -6.85 -20.50
N ALA A 21 0.58 -6.12 -19.58
CA ALA A 21 0.50 -6.52 -18.18
C ALA A 21 -0.21 -7.86 -18.03
N THR A 22 0.28 -8.66 -17.10
CA THR A 22 -0.24 -9.97 -16.75
C THR A 22 -1.25 -9.86 -15.61
N TRP A 23 -1.93 -10.98 -15.32
CA TRP A 23 -2.76 -11.09 -14.12
C TRP A 23 -1.95 -10.90 -12.83
N ASP A 24 -0.68 -11.33 -12.82
CA ASP A 24 0.19 -11.17 -11.65
C ASP A 24 0.53 -9.69 -11.42
N ASP A 25 0.74 -8.91 -12.49
CA ASP A 25 0.96 -7.46 -12.39
C ASP A 25 -0.26 -6.73 -11.84
N LEU A 26 -1.46 -7.08 -12.32
CA LEU A 26 -2.72 -6.53 -11.79
C LEU A 26 -2.90 -6.87 -10.31
N MET A 27 -2.65 -8.10 -9.91
CA MET A 27 -2.74 -8.54 -8.51
C MET A 27 -1.72 -7.81 -7.61
N TYR A 28 -0.51 -7.58 -8.12
CA TYR A 28 0.52 -6.82 -7.42
C TYR A 28 0.08 -5.38 -7.16
N GLU A 29 -0.44 -4.68 -8.18
CA GLU A 29 -0.93 -3.31 -8.02
C GLU A 29 -2.07 -3.21 -6.99
N ILE A 30 -3.00 -4.17 -7.00
CA ILE A 30 -4.07 -4.26 -5.99
C ILE A 30 -3.47 -4.41 -4.59
N TYR A 31 -2.51 -5.32 -4.42
CA TYR A 31 -1.85 -5.56 -3.13
C TYR A 31 -1.12 -4.32 -2.62
N VAL A 32 -0.34 -3.66 -3.48
CA VAL A 32 0.39 -2.43 -3.12
C VAL A 32 -0.57 -1.36 -2.62
N ARG A 33 -1.69 -1.15 -3.34
CA ARG A 33 -2.70 -0.19 -2.92
C ARG A 33 -3.28 -0.52 -1.55
N GLN A 34 -3.67 -1.77 -1.31
CA GLN A 34 -4.19 -2.21 -0.02
C GLN A 34 -3.18 -2.00 1.11
N ALA A 35 -1.90 -2.31 0.86
CA ALA A 35 -0.84 -2.12 1.84
C ALA A 35 -0.65 -0.63 2.19
N VAL A 36 -0.72 0.26 1.20
CA VAL A 36 -0.65 1.72 1.43
C VAL A 36 -1.85 2.23 2.21
N GLU A 37 -3.07 1.85 1.84
CA GLU A 37 -4.29 2.27 2.54
C GLU A 37 -4.30 1.77 3.99
N ALA A 38 -3.86 0.52 4.23
CA ALA A 38 -3.70 -0.01 5.58
C ALA A 38 -2.63 0.75 6.37
N GLY A 39 -1.47 1.03 5.77
CA GLY A 39 -0.39 1.79 6.41
C GLY A 39 -0.79 3.22 6.77
N LEU A 40 -1.56 3.89 5.91
CA LEU A 40 -2.12 5.21 6.19
C LEU A 40 -3.10 5.15 7.38
N ALA A 41 -4.00 4.16 7.39
CA ALA A 41 -4.94 3.96 8.49
C ALA A 41 -4.25 3.62 9.82
N ASP A 42 -3.16 2.85 9.78
CA ASP A 42 -2.32 2.57 10.95
C ASP A 42 -1.62 3.84 11.46
N SER A 43 -1.08 4.65 10.54
CA SER A 43 -0.44 5.93 10.89
C SER A 43 -1.44 6.90 11.53
N GLU A 44 -2.63 7.08 10.95
CA GLU A 44 -3.68 7.94 11.50
C GLU A 44 -4.16 7.47 12.88
N ALA A 45 -4.22 6.15 13.08
CA ALA A 45 -4.60 5.56 14.36
C ALA A 45 -3.44 5.47 15.37
N GLY A 46 -2.25 5.96 15.04
CA GLY A 46 -1.07 5.88 15.91
C GLY A 46 -0.52 4.47 16.13
N ARG A 47 -0.90 3.50 15.30
CA ARG A 47 -0.36 2.12 15.30
C ARG A 47 1.00 2.07 14.61
N VAL A 48 1.95 2.83 15.13
CA VAL A 48 3.31 2.98 14.57
C VAL A 48 4.36 2.36 15.49
N THR A 49 5.51 2.00 14.93
CA THR A 49 6.70 1.56 15.69
C THR A 49 7.76 2.65 15.61
N SER A 50 8.47 2.93 16.71
CA SER A 50 9.51 3.96 16.69
C SER A 50 10.71 3.53 15.84
N VAL A 51 11.47 4.50 15.33
CA VAL A 51 12.69 4.23 14.56
C VAL A 51 13.69 3.41 15.40
N GLU A 52 13.85 3.73 16.68
CA GLU A 52 14.69 3.00 17.62
C GLU A 52 14.29 1.52 17.71
N GLN A 53 13.00 1.24 17.90
CA GLN A 53 12.47 -0.13 17.98
C GLN A 53 12.67 -0.91 16.67
N VAL A 54 12.48 -0.25 15.52
CA VAL A 54 12.72 -0.86 14.20
C VAL A 54 14.20 -1.21 14.05
N ARG A 55 15.11 -0.28 14.35
CA ARG A 55 16.56 -0.51 14.24
C ARG A 55 17.03 -1.63 15.15
N GLN A 56 16.56 -1.66 16.40
CA GLN A 56 16.85 -2.74 17.34
C GLN A 56 16.38 -4.11 16.80
N ARG A 57 15.17 -4.19 16.23
CA ARG A 57 14.63 -5.42 15.64
C ARG A 57 15.47 -5.97 14.49
N PHE A 58 16.08 -5.08 13.69
CA PHE A 58 16.91 -5.45 12.55
C PHE A 58 18.41 -5.46 12.86
N GLY A 59 18.83 -5.28 14.12
CA GLY A 59 20.24 -5.27 14.51
C GLY A 59 21.04 -4.09 13.97
N LEU A 60 20.38 -2.97 13.67
CA LEU A 60 20.98 -1.76 13.13
C LEU A 60 21.44 -0.85 14.29
N PRO A 61 22.60 -0.17 14.17
CA PRO A 61 23.06 0.79 15.16
C PRO A 61 22.10 1.97 15.26
N GLU A 62 22.02 2.64 16.40
CA GLU A 62 21.14 3.80 16.62
C GLU A 62 21.40 4.95 15.63
#